data_AF-A0A7D5MDT6-F1
#
_entry.id   AF-A0A7D5MDT6-F1
#
_cell.length_a   1.000
_cell.length_b   1.000
_cell.length_c   1.000
_cell.angle_alpha   90.00
_cell.angle_beta   90.00
_cell.angle_gamma   90.00
#
_symmetry.space_group_name_H-M   'P 1'
#
loop_
_entity.id
_entity.type
_entity.pdbx_description
1 polymer ?
#
loop_
_entity_poly.entity_id
_entity_poly.type
_entity_poly.pdbx_seq_one_letter_code
_entity_poly.pdbx_strand_id
1 'polypeptide(L)'
;MPHLSEAALLELHTIIERKYHSTIVSGVKDPGLIKSIIERPHLKLYDGYEPYNTVFKKAASLMEGIIRLHPFNDGNKRTGLLAAFVYLQANRHYLVIPLNTVKFTVNIAKNKAQSEKEINKLVDEIAKWLELRCSSNKDDYNKKLVRYVTLPIIGLVAISLTGIGLFIVAKILDEWFAVKMHPEYKKNPKEIMGFLLNKIDDSFKAMKSQSLIEKVPHK
;
A
#
# COMPACT_ATOMS: atom_id res chain seq x y z
N MET A 1 15.26 10.05 12.73
CA MET A 1 14.48 9.39 11.66
C MET A 1 13.41 10.35 11.21
N PRO A 2 13.19 10.53 9.89
CA PRO A 2 12.07 11.32 9.39
C PRO A 2 10.75 10.77 9.93
N HIS A 3 9.87 11.68 10.36
CA HIS A 3 8.52 11.38 10.84
C HIS A 3 7.50 11.97 9.86
N LEU A 4 6.33 11.34 9.77
CA LEU A 4 5.21 11.91 9.01
C LEU A 4 4.47 12.86 9.95
N SER A 5 4.33 14.13 9.60
CA SER A 5 3.54 15.10 10.38
C SER A 5 2.06 15.02 10.02
N GLU A 6 1.19 15.60 10.86
CA GLU A 6 -0.24 15.74 10.55
C GLU A 6 -0.47 16.51 9.25
N ALA A 7 0.23 17.63 9.07
CA ALA A 7 0.17 18.44 7.85
C ALA A 7 0.56 17.63 6.61
N ALA A 8 1.62 16.82 6.69
CA ALA A 8 2.02 15.95 5.60
C ALA A 8 0.95 14.89 5.30
N LEU A 9 0.34 14.28 6.33
CA LEU A 9 -0.74 13.32 6.12
C LEU A 9 -1.97 13.95 5.46
N LEU A 10 -2.35 15.16 5.86
CA LEU A 10 -3.42 15.93 5.21
C LEU A 10 -3.10 16.21 3.74
N GLU A 11 -1.86 16.62 3.44
CA GLU A 11 -1.42 16.86 2.06
C GLU A 11 -1.49 15.57 1.21
N LEU A 12 -1.02 14.45 1.76
CA LEU A 12 -1.15 13.15 1.10
C LEU A 12 -2.61 12.78 0.84
N HIS A 13 -3.50 13.07 1.78
CA HIS A 13 -4.93 12.85 1.58
C HIS A 13 -5.50 13.76 0.49
N THR A 14 -5.13 15.04 0.48
CA THR A 14 -5.54 15.98 -0.58
C THR A 14 -5.05 15.53 -1.96
N ILE A 15 -3.87 14.92 -2.08
CA ILE A 15 -3.42 14.32 -3.35
C ILE A 15 -4.36 13.20 -3.80
N ILE A 16 -4.83 12.36 -2.87
CA ILE A 16 -5.83 11.31 -3.15
C ILE A 16 -7.16 11.95 -3.56
N GLU A 17 -7.66 12.95 -2.84
CA GLU A 17 -8.90 13.65 -3.18
C GLU A 17 -8.85 14.27 -4.58
N ARG A 18 -7.80 15.03 -4.90
CA ARG A 18 -7.65 15.64 -6.23
C ARG A 18 -7.63 14.59 -7.35
N LYS A 19 -6.88 13.50 -7.13
CA LYS A 19 -6.75 12.42 -8.12
C LYS A 19 -8.06 11.64 -8.33
N TYR A 20 -8.88 11.52 -7.30
CA TYR A 20 -10.09 10.69 -7.30
C TYR A 20 -11.38 11.49 -7.05
N HIS A 21 -11.37 12.81 -7.32
CA HIS A 21 -12.41 13.77 -6.95
C HIS A 21 -13.82 13.39 -7.42
N SER A 22 -13.95 12.67 -8.54
CA SER A 22 -15.23 12.22 -9.07
C SER A 22 -15.78 10.95 -8.40
N THR A 23 -15.00 10.29 -7.54
CA THR A 23 -15.30 8.96 -6.98
C THR A 23 -15.23 8.87 -5.47
N ILE A 24 -14.79 9.94 -4.78
CA ILE A 24 -14.64 9.93 -3.32
C ILE A 24 -15.24 11.18 -2.70
N VAL A 25 -15.78 11.02 -1.49
CA VAL A 25 -16.25 12.15 -0.69
C VAL A 25 -15.07 12.77 0.04
N SER A 26 -14.82 14.05 -0.22
CA SER A 26 -13.75 14.81 0.42
C SER A 26 -14.03 15.14 1.89
N GLY A 27 -12.97 15.39 2.64
CA GLY A 27 -13.00 15.97 3.98
C GLY A 27 -12.46 15.06 5.08
N VAL A 28 -11.99 15.72 6.14
CA VAL A 28 -11.60 15.09 7.40
C VAL A 28 -12.86 14.75 8.19
N LYS A 29 -12.95 13.50 8.64
CA LYS A 29 -14.05 13.01 9.48
C LYS A 29 -13.78 13.28 10.95
N ASP A 30 -12.56 13.00 11.41
CA ASP A 30 -12.15 13.18 12.80
C ASP A 30 -10.68 13.62 12.88
N PRO A 31 -10.41 14.92 13.14
CA PRO A 31 -9.06 15.44 13.31
C PRO A 31 -8.33 14.86 14.54
N GLY A 32 -9.05 14.49 15.60
CA GLY A 32 -8.47 13.90 16.80
C GLY A 32 -7.85 12.52 16.52
N LEU A 33 -8.49 11.74 15.63
CA LEU A 33 -7.93 10.47 15.15
C LEU A 33 -6.65 10.68 14.35
N ILE A 34 -6.55 11.72 13.53
CA ILE A 34 -5.33 12.03 12.76
C ILE A 34 -4.15 12.21 13.71
N LYS A 35 -4.31 13.04 14.74
CA LYS A 35 -3.28 13.28 15.74
C LYS A 35 -2.88 11.98 16.44
N SER A 36 -3.86 11.22 16.93
CA SER A 36 -3.61 9.94 17.61
C SER A 36 -2.83 8.95 16.71
N ILE A 37 -3.19 8.86 15.43
CA ILE A 37 -2.52 7.99 14.45
C ILE A 37 -1.07 8.42 14.21
N ILE A 38 -0.80 9.72 14.11
CA ILE A 38 0.54 10.25 13.86
C ILE A 38 1.45 10.06 15.07
N GLU A 39 0.94 10.20 16.29
CA GLU A 39 1.70 10.02 17.53
C GLU A 39 1.98 8.54 17.83
N ARG A 40 1.06 7.63 17.47
CA ARG A 40 1.12 6.21 17.83
C ARG A 40 2.45 5.49 17.47
N PRO A 41 3.05 5.66 16.29
CA PRO A 41 4.35 5.04 15.94
C PRO A 41 5.52 5.45 16.84
N HIS A 42 5.37 6.53 17.60
CA HIS A 42 6.43 7.10 18.44
C HIS A 42 6.21 6.84 19.94
N LEU A 43 5.17 6.10 20.30
CA LEU A 43 4.90 5.73 21.69
C LEU A 43 6.08 4.96 22.30
N LYS A 44 6.49 5.39 23.48
CA LYS A 44 7.38 4.67 24.38
C LYS A 44 6.63 4.40 25.68
N LEU A 45 6.63 3.16 26.13
CA LEU A 45 6.05 2.79 27.42
C LEU A 45 7.01 3.12 28.57
N TYR A 46 6.49 3.09 29.79
CA TYR A 46 7.19 3.51 31.01
C TYR A 46 8.48 2.71 31.29
N ASP A 47 8.55 1.45 30.85
CA ASP A 47 9.71 0.56 30.95
C ASP A 47 10.74 0.77 29.81
N GLY A 48 10.52 1.76 28.93
CA GLY A 48 11.33 2.00 27.74
C GLY A 48 10.99 1.10 26.56
N TYR A 49 9.97 0.24 26.67
CA TYR A 49 9.50 -0.58 25.57
C TYR A 49 8.89 0.29 24.45
N GLU A 50 9.38 0.10 23.23
CA GLU A 50 8.80 0.68 22.01
C GLU A 50 8.03 -0.41 21.25
N PRO A 51 6.67 -0.40 21.26
CA PRO A 51 5.87 -1.42 20.56
C PRO A 51 6.19 -1.47 19.05
N TYR A 52 6.51 -0.31 18.48
CA TYR A 52 6.84 -0.13 17.07
C TYR A 52 8.33 0.18 16.89
N ASN A 53 9.19 -0.76 17.29
CA ASN A 53 10.64 -0.58 17.32
C ASN A 53 11.36 -0.59 15.94
N THR A 54 10.69 -0.92 14.84
CA THR A 54 11.29 -0.90 13.49
C THR A 54 10.61 0.11 12.57
N VAL A 55 11.32 0.57 11.53
CA VAL A 55 10.74 1.45 10.49
C VAL A 55 9.49 0.81 9.88
N PHE A 56 9.50 -0.50 9.63
CA PHE A 56 8.34 -1.21 9.08
C PHE A 56 7.17 -1.28 10.06
N LYS A 57 7.41 -1.49 11.36
CA LYS A 57 6.34 -1.45 12.38
C LYS A 57 5.74 -0.06 12.51
N LYS A 58 6.54 1.00 12.40
CA LYS A 58 6.06 2.40 12.40
C LYS A 58 5.20 2.69 11.16
N ALA A 59 5.67 2.29 9.97
CA ALA A 59 4.90 2.41 8.73
C ALA A 59 3.59 1.60 8.77
N ALA A 60 3.65 0.38 9.31
CA ALA A 60 2.49 -0.49 9.48
C ALA A 60 1.48 0.09 10.48
N SER A 61 1.96 0.69 11.57
CA SER A 61 1.12 1.38 12.55
C SER A 61 0.38 2.57 11.92
N LEU A 62 1.04 3.38 11.09
CA LEU A 62 0.37 4.45 10.33
C LEU A 62 -0.68 3.88 9.38
N MET A 63 -0.31 2.87 8.59
CA MET A 63 -1.20 2.25 7.60
C MET A 63 -2.44 1.65 8.27
N GLU A 64 -2.26 0.88 9.34
CA GLU A 64 -3.36 0.27 10.09
C GLU A 64 -4.29 1.34 10.66
N GLY A 65 -3.73 2.35 11.34
CA GLY A 65 -4.52 3.40 11.99
C GLY A 65 -5.38 4.18 11.00
N ILE A 66 -4.80 4.62 9.88
CA ILE A 66 -5.55 5.33 8.83
C ILE A 66 -6.63 4.44 8.23
N ILE A 67 -6.32 3.18 7.95
CA ILE A 67 -7.25 2.29 7.27
C ILE A 67 -8.42 1.89 8.17
N ARG A 68 -8.16 1.59 9.45
CA ARG A 68 -9.16 1.03 10.36
C ARG A 68 -9.90 2.07 11.19
N LEU A 69 -9.27 3.18 11.54
CA LEU A 69 -9.91 4.23 12.32
C LEU A 69 -10.67 5.23 11.43
N HIS A 70 -10.44 5.20 10.12
CA HIS A 70 -11.16 6.00 9.13
C HIS A 70 -11.20 7.51 9.46
N PRO A 71 -10.04 8.19 9.62
CA PRO A 71 -10.01 9.62 9.97
C PRO A 71 -10.56 10.55 8.87
N PHE A 72 -10.74 10.06 7.64
CA PHE A 72 -11.29 10.81 6.50
C PHE A 72 -12.67 10.28 6.09
N ASN A 73 -13.46 11.11 5.40
CA ASN A 73 -14.79 10.74 4.90
C ASN A 73 -14.73 9.56 3.90
N ASP A 74 -13.74 9.57 3.01
CA ASP A 74 -13.42 8.47 2.11
C ASP A 74 -11.90 8.44 1.85
N GLY A 75 -11.39 7.57 0.98
CA GLY A 75 -9.98 7.54 0.59
C GLY A 75 -9.03 6.92 1.64
N ASN A 76 -9.52 6.51 2.80
CA ASN A 76 -8.70 5.96 3.91
C ASN A 76 -7.73 4.84 3.49
N LYS A 77 -8.21 3.85 2.71
CA LYS A 77 -7.36 2.74 2.20
C LYS A 77 -6.18 3.23 1.35
N ARG A 78 -6.46 4.18 0.44
CA ARG A 78 -5.45 4.78 -0.45
C ARG A 78 -4.48 5.66 0.32
N THR A 79 -5.01 6.45 1.26
CA THR A 79 -4.24 7.37 2.10
C THR A 79 -3.31 6.60 3.04
N GLY A 80 -3.78 5.53 3.67
CA GLY A 80 -2.96 4.69 4.55
C GLY A 80 -1.80 4.00 3.81
N LEU A 81 -2.05 3.49 2.61
CA LEU A 81 -0.99 2.94 1.75
C LEU A 81 0.02 4.03 1.33
N LEU A 82 -0.46 5.20 0.92
CA LEU A 82 0.40 6.31 0.50
C LEU A 82 1.24 6.86 1.67
N ALA A 83 0.66 6.98 2.86
CA ALA A 83 1.36 7.39 4.07
C ALA A 83 2.50 6.42 4.41
N ALA A 84 2.24 5.11 4.39
CA ALA A 84 3.28 4.11 4.60
C ALA A 84 4.37 4.16 3.52
N PHE A 85 3.98 4.30 2.26
CA PHE A 85 4.91 4.42 1.13
C PHE A 85 5.86 5.62 1.30
N VAL A 86 5.32 6.80 1.59
CA VAL A 86 6.10 8.03 1.75
C VAL A 86 6.98 7.97 3.01
N TYR A 87 6.45 7.46 4.11
CA TYR A 87 7.22 7.26 5.34
C TYR A 87 8.41 6.31 5.12
N LEU A 88 8.19 5.18 4.44
CA LEU A 88 9.26 4.23 4.11
C LEU A 88 10.30 4.86 3.20
N GLN A 89 9.87 5.58 2.16
CA GLN A 89 10.78 6.25 1.23
C GLN A 89 11.65 7.31 1.93
N ALA A 90 11.07 8.11 2.84
CA ALA A 90 11.81 9.06 3.65
C ALA A 90 12.87 8.36 4.52
N ASN A 91 12.60 7.13 4.95
CA ASN A 91 13.51 6.27 5.69
C ASN A 91 14.37 5.35 4.78
N ARG A 92 14.52 5.68 3.49
CA ARG A 92 15.35 4.95 2.50
C ARG A 92 14.93 3.50 2.25
N HIS A 93 13.66 3.19 2.45
CA HIS A 93 13.04 1.92 2.08
C HIS A 93 12.05 2.15 0.94
N TYR A 94 12.33 1.57 -0.22
CA TYR A 94 11.54 1.76 -1.44
C TYR A 94 10.57 0.61 -1.62
N LEU A 95 9.28 0.87 -1.42
CA LEU A 95 8.21 -0.13 -1.48
C LEU A 95 7.83 -0.45 -2.93
N VAL A 96 7.83 -1.73 -3.29
CA VAL A 96 7.18 -2.25 -4.50
C VAL A 96 5.73 -2.59 -4.17
N ILE A 97 4.78 -1.97 -4.87
CA ILE A 97 3.35 -2.19 -4.66
C ILE A 97 2.86 -3.31 -5.60
N PRO A 98 2.54 -4.52 -5.09
CA PRO A 98 1.99 -5.61 -5.90
C PRO A 98 0.54 -5.37 -6.32
N LEU A 99 0.07 -6.14 -7.30
CA LEU A 99 -1.32 -6.05 -7.79
C LEU A 99 -2.37 -6.44 -6.75
N ASN A 100 -2.04 -7.34 -5.83
CA ASN A 100 -2.94 -7.78 -4.77
C ASN A 100 -3.01 -6.81 -3.57
N THR A 101 -2.37 -5.64 -3.64
CA THR A 101 -2.44 -4.64 -2.56
C THR A 101 -3.86 -4.17 -2.28
N VAL A 102 -4.75 -4.14 -3.28
CA VAL A 102 -6.16 -3.79 -3.06
C VAL A 102 -6.79 -4.75 -2.05
N LYS A 103 -6.73 -6.06 -2.32
CA LYS A 103 -7.19 -7.08 -1.37
C LYS A 103 -6.55 -6.95 0.01
N PHE A 104 -5.25 -6.69 0.05
CA PHE A 104 -4.52 -6.53 1.31
C PHE A 104 -5.08 -5.37 2.15
N THR A 105 -5.28 -4.18 1.55
CA THR A 105 -5.88 -3.03 2.26
C THR A 105 -7.33 -3.27 2.68
N VAL A 106 -8.10 -4.02 1.89
CA VAL A 106 -9.48 -4.42 2.26
C VAL A 106 -9.47 -5.36 3.47
N ASN A 107 -8.52 -6.29 3.53
CA ASN A 107 -8.37 -7.20 4.68
C ASN A 107 -8.00 -6.46 5.95
N ILE A 108 -7.14 -5.43 5.87
CA ILE A 108 -6.83 -4.56 7.02
C ILE A 108 -8.10 -3.86 7.48
N ALA A 109 -8.85 -3.23 6.57
CA ALA A 109 -10.08 -2.50 6.92
C ALA A 109 -11.16 -3.39 7.55
N LYS A 110 -11.23 -4.67 7.17
CA LYS A 110 -12.20 -5.64 7.70
C LYS A 110 -11.73 -6.38 8.95
N ASN A 111 -10.46 -6.22 9.34
CA ASN A 111 -9.94 -6.90 10.50
C ASN A 111 -10.69 -6.40 11.76
N LYS A 112 -11.06 -7.34 12.63
CA LYS A 112 -11.87 -7.07 13.84
C LYS A 112 -11.04 -7.06 15.12
N ALA A 113 -9.71 -6.95 15.05
CA ALA A 113 -8.86 -6.87 16.25
C ALA A 113 -9.35 -5.74 17.16
N GLN A 114 -9.63 -6.05 18.42
CA GLN A 114 -10.14 -5.08 19.40
C GLN A 114 -9.17 -4.91 20.56
N SER A 115 -8.51 -5.99 20.95
CA SER A 115 -7.49 -5.94 21.99
C SER A 115 -6.17 -5.41 21.45
N GLU A 116 -5.38 -4.78 22.32
CA GLU A 116 -4.03 -4.31 22.00
C GLU A 116 -3.16 -5.42 21.41
N LYS A 117 -3.25 -6.64 21.96
CA LYS A 117 -2.53 -7.83 21.46
C LYS A 117 -2.88 -8.17 20.01
N GLU A 118 -4.16 -8.15 19.66
CA GLU A 118 -4.60 -8.45 18.29
C GLU A 118 -4.22 -7.32 17.32
N ILE A 119 -4.30 -6.07 17.75
CA ILE A 119 -3.88 -4.91 16.95
C ILE A 119 -2.38 -4.99 16.69
N ASN A 120 -1.56 -5.27 17.71
CA ASN A 120 -0.12 -5.42 17.55
C ASN A 120 0.23 -6.60 16.62
N LYS A 121 -0.51 -7.71 16.70
CA LYS A 121 -0.37 -8.82 15.75
C LYS A 121 -0.68 -8.39 14.31
N LEU A 122 -1.76 -7.63 14.10
CA LEU A 122 -2.09 -7.08 12.77
C LEU A 122 -0.99 -6.14 12.27
N VAL A 123 -0.47 -5.27 13.13
CA VAL A 123 0.65 -4.38 12.79
C VAL A 123 1.89 -5.18 12.40
N ASP A 124 2.20 -6.27 13.10
CA ASP A 124 3.32 -7.16 12.76
C ASP A 124 3.12 -7.85 11.40
N GLU A 125 1.90 -8.29 11.08
CA GLU A 125 1.55 -8.85 9.78
C GLU A 125 1.73 -7.82 8.65
N ILE A 126 1.31 -6.58 8.89
CA ILE A 126 1.49 -5.47 7.94
C ILE A 126 2.97 -5.11 7.79
N ALA A 127 3.72 -5.03 8.89
CA ALA A 127 5.15 -4.73 8.88
C ALA A 127 5.91 -5.77 8.06
N LYS A 128 5.63 -7.05 8.27
CA LYS A 128 6.22 -8.16 7.50
C LYS A 128 5.85 -8.06 6.01
N TRP A 129 4.60 -7.69 5.70
CA TRP A 129 4.18 -7.50 4.31
C TRP A 129 4.96 -6.37 3.62
N LEU A 130 5.18 -5.26 4.33
CA LEU A 130 5.96 -4.11 3.85
C LEU A 130 7.44 -4.47 3.68
N GLU A 131 8.05 -5.09 4.69
CA GLU A 131 9.47 -5.48 4.70
C GLU A 131 9.82 -6.40 3.52
N LEU A 132 9.00 -7.42 3.27
CA LEU A 132 9.21 -8.35 2.16
C LEU A 132 9.21 -7.66 0.78
N ARG A 133 8.59 -6.48 0.67
CA ARG A 133 8.39 -5.72 -0.57
C ARG A 133 9.17 -4.42 -0.65
N CYS A 134 9.91 -4.07 0.40
CA CYS A 134 10.76 -2.89 0.43
C CYS A 134 12.20 -3.25 0.09
N SER A 135 12.86 -2.38 -0.66
CA SER A 135 14.28 -2.53 -0.97
C SER A 135 15.06 -1.30 -0.51
N SER A 136 16.33 -1.51 -0.15
CA SER A 136 17.25 -0.41 0.20
C SER A 136 18.22 -0.06 -0.92
N ASN A 137 18.24 -0.85 -2.00
CA ASN A 137 19.07 -0.62 -3.19
C ASN A 137 18.31 -0.99 -4.47
N LYS A 138 18.85 -0.55 -5.60
CA LYS A 138 18.23 -0.66 -6.92
C LYS A 138 18.10 -2.09 -7.43
N ASP A 139 19.12 -2.91 -7.23
CA ASP A 139 19.10 -4.28 -7.73
C ASP A 139 18.04 -5.13 -7.02
N ASP A 140 17.95 -4.99 -5.69
CA ASP A 140 16.90 -5.64 -4.91
C ASP A 140 15.51 -5.10 -5.31
N TYR A 141 15.38 -3.78 -5.51
CA TYR A 141 14.12 -3.18 -5.95
C TYR A 141 13.67 -3.76 -7.30
N ASN A 142 14.58 -3.85 -8.27
CA ASN A 142 14.32 -4.42 -9.58
C ASN A 142 13.92 -5.91 -9.49
N LYS A 143 14.62 -6.69 -8.66
CA LYS A 143 14.25 -8.11 -8.39
C LYS A 143 12.85 -8.22 -7.81
N LYS A 144 12.49 -7.36 -6.85
CA LYS A 144 11.16 -7.34 -6.24
C LYS A 144 10.08 -6.85 -7.19
N LEU A 145 10.38 -5.86 -8.04
CA LEU A 145 9.47 -5.38 -9.09
C LEU A 145 9.13 -6.51 -10.08
N VAL A 146 10.15 -7.25 -10.54
CA VAL A 146 9.94 -8.43 -11.39
C VAL A 146 9.11 -9.49 -10.67
N ARG A 147 9.48 -9.82 -9.43
CA ARG A 147 8.83 -10.88 -8.63
C ARG A 147 7.37 -10.58 -8.29
N TYR A 148 7.06 -9.36 -7.87
CA TYR A 148 5.76 -9.01 -7.28
C TYR A 148 4.82 -8.27 -8.23
N VAL A 149 5.32 -7.80 -9.38
CA VAL A 149 4.51 -7.10 -10.39
C VAL A 149 4.63 -7.79 -11.75
N THR A 150 5.84 -7.89 -12.32
CA THR A 150 5.99 -8.29 -13.73
C THR A 150 5.64 -9.77 -13.96
N LEU A 151 6.23 -10.70 -13.20
CA LEU A 151 5.99 -12.14 -13.35
C LEU A 151 4.52 -12.55 -13.13
N PRO A 152 3.82 -12.05 -12.09
CA PRO A 152 2.40 -12.31 -11.93
C PRO A 152 1.56 -11.88 -13.13
N ILE A 153 1.88 -10.73 -13.76
CA ILE A 153 1.17 -10.27 -14.95
C ILE A 153 1.45 -11.17 -16.15
N ILE A 154 2.73 -11.48 -16.41
CA ILE A 154 3.11 -12.36 -17.53
C ILE A 154 2.43 -13.71 -17.40
N GLY A 155 2.42 -14.30 -16.20
CA GLY A 155 1.71 -15.56 -15.94
C GLY A 155 0.21 -15.46 -16.23
N LEU A 156 -0.42 -14.35 -15.86
CA LEU A 156 -1.84 -14.11 -16.11
C LEU A 156 -2.15 -13.92 -17.60
N VAL A 157 -1.29 -13.21 -18.33
CA VAL A 157 -1.37 -13.08 -19.79
C VAL A 157 -1.21 -14.45 -20.46
N ALA A 158 -0.21 -15.24 -20.06
CA ALA A 158 0.01 -16.57 -20.61
C ALA A 158 -1.18 -17.51 -20.39
N ILE A 159 -1.75 -17.52 -19.18
CA ILE A 159 -2.97 -18.27 -18.88
C ILE A 159 -4.12 -17.80 -19.77
N SER A 160 -4.27 -16.49 -20.01
CA SER A 160 -5.37 -15.94 -20.82
C SER A 160 -5.39 -16.43 -22.28
N LEU A 161 -4.24 -16.85 -22.82
CA LEU A 161 -4.11 -17.38 -24.18
C LEU A 161 -4.52 -18.85 -24.33
N THR A 162 -4.87 -19.51 -23.22
CA THR A 162 -5.32 -20.91 -23.20
C THR A 162 -6.85 -21.02 -23.29
N GLY A 163 -7.38 -22.16 -23.78
CA GLY A 163 -8.83 -22.34 -24.00
C GLY A 163 -9.73 -22.21 -22.76
N ILE A 164 -9.20 -22.47 -21.54
CA ILE A 164 -9.92 -22.30 -20.25
C ILE A 164 -9.43 -21.03 -19.52
N GLY A 165 -8.45 -20.34 -20.11
CA GLY A 165 -7.68 -19.26 -19.52
C GLY A 165 -8.50 -18.10 -18.98
N LEU A 166 -9.46 -17.61 -19.77
CA LEU A 166 -10.28 -16.45 -19.40
C LEU A 166 -11.02 -16.65 -18.06
N PHE A 167 -11.51 -17.86 -17.80
CA PHE A 167 -12.22 -18.17 -16.56
C PHE A 167 -11.29 -18.13 -15.33
N ILE A 168 -10.08 -18.69 -15.47
CA ILE A 168 -9.07 -18.68 -14.42
C ILE A 168 -8.59 -17.25 -14.16
N VAL A 169 -8.32 -16.49 -15.22
CA VAL A 169 -7.91 -15.08 -15.16
C VAL A 169 -8.97 -14.25 -14.44
N ALA A 170 -10.24 -14.39 -14.79
CA ALA A 170 -11.33 -13.69 -14.12
C ALA A 170 -11.33 -13.94 -12.61
N LYS A 171 -11.20 -15.20 -12.18
CA LYS A 171 -11.11 -15.55 -10.74
C LYS A 171 -9.92 -14.92 -10.03
N ILE A 172 -8.75 -14.89 -10.67
CA ILE A 172 -7.54 -14.29 -10.09
C ILE A 172 -7.72 -12.78 -9.94
N LEU A 173 -8.27 -12.12 -10.97
CA LEU A 173 -8.53 -10.69 -10.94
C LEU A 173 -9.57 -10.33 -9.89
N ASP A 174 -10.66 -11.10 -9.80
CA ASP A 174 -11.69 -10.93 -8.76
C ASP A 174 -11.08 -10.99 -7.36
N GLU A 175 -10.12 -11.90 -7.15
CA GLU A 175 -9.43 -12.07 -5.88
C GLU A 175 -8.46 -10.92 -5.58
N TRP A 176 -7.63 -10.50 -6.55
CA TRP A 176 -6.65 -9.43 -6.36
C TRP A 176 -7.28 -8.07 -6.12
N PHE A 177 -8.37 -7.78 -6.84
CA PHE A 177 -9.13 -6.55 -6.71
C PHE A 177 -10.24 -6.65 -5.67
N ALA A 178 -10.42 -7.79 -5.01
CA ALA A 178 -11.47 -8.01 -4.01
C ALA A 178 -12.88 -7.67 -4.54
N VAL A 179 -13.18 -8.03 -5.79
CA VAL A 179 -14.43 -7.68 -6.50
C VAL A 179 -15.67 -8.21 -5.77
N LYS A 180 -15.57 -9.38 -5.12
CA LYS A 180 -16.66 -9.89 -4.26
C LYS A 180 -17.06 -8.93 -3.14
N MET A 181 -16.10 -8.12 -2.67
CA MET A 181 -16.28 -7.17 -1.58
C MET A 181 -16.61 -5.76 -2.07
N HIS A 182 -16.19 -5.45 -3.28
CA HIS A 182 -16.35 -4.15 -3.94
C HIS A 182 -16.71 -4.40 -5.41
N PRO A 183 -17.99 -4.70 -5.71
CA PRO A 183 -18.44 -4.97 -7.07
C PRO A 183 -18.12 -3.84 -8.05
N GLU A 184 -17.99 -2.61 -7.55
CA GLU A 184 -17.56 -1.43 -8.30
C GLU A 184 -16.13 -1.53 -8.88
N TYR A 185 -15.29 -2.45 -8.37
CA TYR A 185 -13.98 -2.74 -8.96
C TYR A 185 -14.05 -3.74 -10.12
N LYS A 186 -15.23 -4.31 -10.40
CA LYS A 186 -15.44 -5.17 -11.57
C LYS A 186 -15.29 -4.32 -12.82
N LYS A 187 -14.17 -4.51 -13.52
CA LYS A 187 -13.91 -3.86 -14.80
C LYS A 187 -14.03 -4.84 -15.95
N ASN A 188 -14.19 -4.30 -17.16
CA ASN A 188 -14.19 -5.10 -18.38
C ASN A 188 -12.84 -5.86 -18.49
N PRO A 189 -12.83 -7.19 -18.70
CA PRO A 189 -11.59 -7.95 -18.82
C PRO A 189 -10.61 -7.36 -19.84
N LYS A 190 -11.09 -6.80 -20.96
CA LYS A 190 -10.23 -6.14 -21.96
C LYS A 190 -9.54 -4.90 -21.41
N GLU A 191 -10.24 -4.07 -20.65
CA GLU A 191 -9.68 -2.87 -20.01
C GLU A 191 -8.66 -3.25 -18.94
N ILE A 192 -8.94 -4.29 -18.15
CA ILE A 192 -7.99 -4.80 -17.15
C ILE A 192 -6.73 -5.31 -17.86
N MET A 193 -6.86 -6.09 -18.93
CA MET A 193 -5.70 -6.59 -19.69
C MET A 193 -4.86 -5.45 -20.27
N GLY A 194 -5.49 -4.40 -20.83
CA GLY A 194 -4.78 -3.21 -21.29
C GLY A 194 -4.02 -2.50 -20.17
N PHE A 195 -4.65 -2.33 -19.00
CA PHE A 195 -4.00 -1.79 -17.81
C PHE A 195 -2.79 -2.64 -17.35
N LEU A 196 -2.93 -3.97 -17.36
CA LEU A 196 -1.88 -4.89 -16.96
C LEU A 196 -0.68 -4.87 -17.92
N LEU A 197 -0.93 -4.82 -19.22
CA LEU A 197 0.14 -4.68 -20.23
C LEU A 197 0.89 -3.36 -20.05
N ASN A 198 0.18 -2.25 -19.86
CA ASN A 198 0.81 -0.96 -19.55
C ASN A 198 1.68 -1.02 -18.28
N LYS A 199 1.28 -1.81 -17.28
CA LYS A 199 2.07 -2.01 -16.05
C LYS A 199 3.35 -2.80 -16.28
N ILE A 200 3.39 -3.69 -17.27
CA ILE A 200 4.64 -4.35 -17.69
C ILE A 200 5.60 -3.30 -18.27
N ASP A 201 5.10 -2.45 -19.18
CA ASP A 201 5.92 -1.40 -19.80
C ASP A 201 6.45 -0.40 -18.78
N ASP A 202 5.60 0.04 -17.85
CA ASP A 202 5.99 0.88 -16.71
C ASP A 202 7.11 0.23 -15.88
N SER A 203 7.01 -1.08 -15.64
CA SER A 203 8.00 -1.82 -14.88
C SER A 203 9.35 -1.83 -15.59
N PHE A 204 9.36 -2.11 -16.90
CA PHE A 204 10.59 -2.07 -17.70
C PHE A 204 11.20 -0.66 -17.78
N LYS A 205 10.37 0.38 -17.90
CA LYS A 205 10.82 1.78 -17.86
C LYS A 205 11.45 2.12 -16.51
N ALA A 206 10.82 1.71 -15.40
CA ALA A 206 11.34 1.94 -14.06
C ALA A 206 12.72 1.28 -13.86
N MET A 207 12.89 0.04 -14.32
CA MET A 207 14.17 -0.70 -14.24
C MET A 207 15.30 -0.01 -15.02
N LYS A 208 14.97 0.58 -16.18
CA LYS A 208 15.93 1.34 -17.01
C LYS A 208 16.26 2.72 -16.42
N SER A 209 15.36 3.33 -15.66
CA SER A 209 15.60 4.64 -15.05
C SER A 209 16.66 4.56 -13.94
N GLN A 210 17.64 5.47 -13.95
CA GLN A 210 18.60 5.64 -12.84
C GLN A 210 18.00 6.38 -11.63
N SER A 211 16.81 6.98 -11.79
CA SER A 211 16.38 8.09 -10.94
C SER A 211 15.70 7.76 -9.60
N LEU A 212 15.17 6.54 -9.40
CA LEU A 212 14.29 6.29 -8.25
C LEU A 212 15.04 6.13 -6.92
N ILE A 213 16.31 5.73 -6.96
CA ILE A 213 17.09 5.36 -5.76
C ILE A 213 18.35 6.23 -5.60
N GLU A 214 18.84 6.86 -6.68
CA GLU A 214 20.08 7.66 -6.67
C GLU A 214 19.85 9.18 -6.44
N LYS A 215 18.60 9.67 -6.43
CA LYS A 215 18.31 11.13 -6.38
C LYS A 215 18.08 11.73 -4.99
N VAL A 216 18.24 10.98 -3.90
CA VAL A 216 18.11 11.56 -2.54
C VAL A 216 19.49 12.02 -2.08
N PRO A 217 19.74 13.33 -1.91
CA PRO A 217 21.08 13.83 -1.62
C PRO A 217 21.60 13.29 -0.29
N HIS A 218 22.86 12.86 -0.29
CA HIS A 218 23.64 12.64 0.92
C HIS A 218 23.87 14.00 1.59
N LYS A 219 23.02 14.38 2.53
CA LYS A 219 23.31 15.40 3.54
C LYS A 219 22.81 14.93 4.90
#